data_AF-A0A068YXN1-F1
#
_entry.id   AF-A0A068YXN1-F1
#
_cell.length_a   1.000
_cell.length_b   1.000
_cell.length_c   1.000
_cell.angle_alpha   90.00
_cell.angle_beta   90.00
_cell.angle_gamma   90.00
#
_symmetry.space_group_name_H-M   'P 1'
#
loop_
_entity.id
_entity.type
_entity.pdbx_description
1 polymer ?
#
loop_
_entity_poly.entity_id
_entity_poly.type
_entity_poly.pdbx_seq_one_letter_code
_entity_poly.pdbx_strand_id
1 'polypeptide(L)'
;MGRILLKSRINNRNNGLTGVLYFGDGCFFQCIEGEEEAVLSLLRKIKNDSRHSDITVRSRKLIKERSFGSWEMKFVAIEESMKELLESRGYKR
;
A
#
# COMPACT_ATOMS: atom_id res chain seq x y z
N MET A 1 -1.38 -3.53 -14.45
CA MET A 1 -1.66 -3.67 -13.01
C MET A 1 -1.39 -5.06 -12.43
N GLY A 2 -1.80 -6.16 -13.09
CA GLY A 2 -1.61 -7.53 -12.59
C GLY A 2 -0.19 -7.94 -12.19
N ARG A 3 0.86 -7.47 -12.91
CA ARG A 3 2.27 -7.74 -12.57
C ARG A 3 2.72 -7.13 -11.24
N ILE A 4 2.20 -5.97 -10.85
CA ILE A 4 2.50 -5.35 -9.56
C ILE A 4 1.87 -6.19 -8.46
N LEU A 5 0.57 -6.50 -8.60
CA LEU A 5 -0.17 -7.23 -7.59
C LEU A 5 0.40 -8.63 -7.34
N LEU A 6 0.76 -9.36 -8.39
CA LEU A 6 1.36 -10.69 -8.26
C LEU A 6 2.70 -10.62 -7.52
N LYS A 7 3.58 -9.69 -7.90
CA LYS A 7 4.89 -9.49 -7.26
C LYS A 7 4.74 -9.04 -5.81
N SER A 8 3.78 -8.15 -5.52
CA SER A 8 3.47 -7.70 -4.17
C SER A 8 2.97 -8.86 -3.31
N ARG A 9 2.05 -9.69 -3.78
CA ARG A 9 1.56 -10.86 -3.02
C ARG A 9 2.68 -11.83 -2.66
N ILE A 10 3.52 -12.18 -3.63
CA ILE A 10 4.65 -13.12 -3.41
C ILE A 10 5.65 -12.52 -2.42
N ASN A 11 6.09 -11.27 -2.64
CA ASN A 11 7.05 -10.62 -1.76
C ASN A 11 6.49 -10.44 -0.35
N ASN A 12 5.23 -10.03 -0.23
CA ASN A 12 4.63 -9.78 1.06
C ASN A 12 4.47 -11.08 1.85
N ARG A 13 4.00 -12.15 1.20
CA ARG A 13 3.94 -13.48 1.81
C ARG A 13 5.31 -13.92 2.35
N ASN A 14 6.36 -13.81 1.55
CA ASN A 14 7.71 -14.24 1.93
C ASN A 14 8.33 -13.40 3.07
N ASN A 15 7.84 -12.18 3.30
CA ASN A 15 8.34 -11.28 4.33
C ASN A 15 7.35 -11.11 5.49
N GLY A 16 6.28 -11.92 5.55
CA GLY A 16 5.25 -11.79 6.59
C GLY A 16 4.53 -10.43 6.56
N LEU A 17 4.43 -9.79 5.41
CA LEU A 17 3.76 -8.49 5.24
C LEU A 17 2.31 -8.70 4.79
N THR A 18 1.44 -7.81 5.23
CA THR A 18 0.02 -7.77 4.84
C THR A 18 -0.35 -6.36 4.41
N GLY A 19 -1.45 -6.19 3.68
CA GLY A 19 -1.89 -4.87 3.30
C GLY A 19 -2.84 -4.81 2.13
N VAL A 20 -2.99 -3.58 1.65
CA VAL A 20 -3.91 -3.23 0.58
C VAL A 20 -3.26 -2.22 -0.37
N LEU A 21 -3.54 -2.37 -1.65
CA LEU A 21 -3.13 -1.49 -2.72
C LEU A 21 -4.37 -1.01 -3.45
N TYR A 22 -4.51 0.31 -3.50
CA TYR A 22 -5.55 1.01 -4.23
C TYR A 22 -4.93 1.69 -5.44
N PHE A 23 -5.69 1.72 -6.54
CA PHE A 23 -5.34 2.46 -7.74
C PHE A 23 -6.59 3.18 -8.28
N GLY A 24 -6.45 4.49 -8.52
CA GLY A 24 -7.50 5.33 -9.10
C GLY A 24 -6.96 6.69 -9.50
N ASP A 25 -7.51 7.28 -10.55
CA ASP A 25 -7.13 8.61 -11.07
C ASP A 25 -5.60 8.76 -11.30
N GLY A 26 -4.97 7.70 -11.80
CA GLY A 26 -3.52 7.63 -12.02
C GLY A 26 -2.66 7.55 -10.75
N CYS A 27 -3.27 7.51 -9.56
CA CYS A 27 -2.57 7.52 -8.28
C CYS A 27 -2.62 6.14 -7.59
N PHE A 28 -1.57 5.83 -6.82
CA PHE A 28 -1.49 4.64 -5.98
C PHE A 28 -1.59 5.02 -4.51
N PHE A 29 -2.43 4.31 -3.75
CA PHE A 29 -2.41 4.34 -2.30
C PHE A 29 -2.10 2.95 -1.77
N GLN A 30 -1.12 2.85 -0.88
CA GLN A 30 -0.70 1.55 -0.34
C GLN A 30 -0.60 1.62 1.17
N CYS A 31 -1.21 0.63 1.83
CA CYS A 31 -1.04 0.39 3.26
C CYS A 31 -0.34 -0.96 3.45
N ILE A 32 0.67 -1.00 4.30
CA ILE A 32 1.51 -2.18 4.54
C ILE A 32 1.70 -2.33 6.05
N GLU A 33 1.51 -3.55 6.54
CA GLU A 33 1.63 -3.93 7.95
C GLU A 33 2.58 -5.12 8.08
N GLY A 34 3.36 -5.14 9.16
CA GLY A 34 4.29 -6.22 9.49
C GLY A 34 5.44 -5.73 10.35
N GLU A 35 6.47 -6.56 10.48
CA GLU A 35 7.69 -6.20 11.22
C GLU A 35 8.32 -4.93 10.65
N GLU A 36 8.79 -4.06 11.53
CA GLU A 36 9.28 -2.73 11.17
C GLU A 36 10.40 -2.80 10.13
N GLU A 37 11.37 -3.70 10.33
CA GLU A 37 12.47 -3.90 9.39
C GLU A 37 12.00 -4.37 8.00
N ALA A 38 11.01 -5.26 7.97
CA ALA A 38 10.44 -5.78 6.72
C ALA A 38 9.67 -4.68 5.98
N VAL A 39 8.88 -3.88 6.69
CA VAL A 39 8.15 -2.73 6.13
C VAL A 39 9.13 -1.68 5.60
N LEU A 40 10.18 -1.35 6.35
CA LEU A 40 11.19 -0.37 5.93
C LEU A 40 11.99 -0.87 4.72
N SER A 41 12.34 -2.15 4.68
CA SER A 41 13.01 -2.77 3.53
C SER A 41 12.15 -2.71 2.28
N LEU A 42 10.86 -3.02 2.39
CA LEU A 42 9.93 -2.92 1.29
C LEU A 42 9.73 -1.45 0.85
N LEU A 43 9.61 -0.51 1.79
CA LEU A 43 9.50 0.91 1.49
C LEU A 43 10.70 1.43 0.69
N ARG A 44 11.93 1.00 1.03
CA ARG A 44 13.13 1.34 0.24
C ARG A 44 13.05 0.81 -1.18
N LYS A 45 12.61 -0.44 -1.37
CA LYS A 45 12.43 -1.04 -2.70
C LYS A 45 11.37 -0.30 -3.51
N ILE A 46 10.26 0.05 -2.86
CA ILE A 46 9.17 0.83 -3.46
C ILE A 46 9.73 2.19 -3.87
N LYS A 47 10.41 2.95 -2.99
CA LYS A 47 11.00 4.26 -3.31
C LYS A 47 11.93 4.30 -4.54
N ASN A 48 12.59 3.19 -4.85
CA ASN A 48 13.52 3.09 -5.98
C ASN A 48 12.88 2.48 -7.23
N ASP A 49 11.57 2.22 -7.24
CA ASP A 49 10.88 1.61 -8.35
C ASP A 49 10.52 2.67 -9.42
N SER A 50 11.10 2.55 -10.62
CA SER A 50 10.92 3.51 -11.71
C SER A 50 9.51 3.57 -12.30
N ARG A 51 8.60 2.71 -11.86
CA ARG A 51 7.21 2.66 -12.35
C ARG A 51 6.30 3.70 -11.71
N HIS A 52 6.78 4.45 -10.71
CA HIS A 52 6.06 5.58 -10.12
C HIS A 52 7.01 6.75 -9.82
N SER A 53 6.43 7.88 -9.47
CA SER A 53 7.11 9.06 -8.93
C SER A 53 6.36 9.53 -7.68
N ASP A 54 6.91 10.52 -6.97
CA ASP A 54 6.19 11.31 -5.94
C ASP A 54 5.66 10.51 -4.74
N ILE A 55 6.45 9.54 -4.25
CA ILE A 55 6.07 8.78 -3.05
C ILE A 55 6.09 9.67 -1.82
N THR A 56 4.93 9.76 -1.18
CA THR A 56 4.76 10.42 0.12
C THR A 56 4.32 9.41 1.18
N VAL A 57 5.08 9.30 2.27
CA VAL A 57 4.67 8.51 3.43
C VAL A 57 3.66 9.33 4.22
N ARG A 58 2.38 8.96 4.14
CA ARG A 58 1.29 9.71 4.79
C ARG A 58 1.17 9.44 6.29
N SER A 59 1.43 8.21 6.72
CA SER A 59 1.34 7.82 8.12
C SER A 59 2.26 6.63 8.39
N ARG A 60 2.91 6.65 9.54
CA ARG A 60 3.67 5.53 10.10
C ARG A 60 3.39 5.48 11.59
N LYS A 61 2.94 4.33 12.06
CA LYS A 61 2.63 4.11 13.47
C LYS A 61 2.89 2.66 13.85
N LEU A 62 3.18 2.43 15.12
CA LEU A 62 3.12 1.11 15.70
C LEU A 62 1.65 0.69 15.83
N ILE A 63 1.36 -0.56 15.48
CA ILE A 63 0.04 -1.17 15.61
C ILE A 63 0.16 -2.37 16.53
N LYS A 64 -0.83 -2.60 17.38
CA LYS A 64 -0.86 -3.78 18.27
C LYS A 64 -1.34 -5.03 17.54
N GLU A 65 -2.18 -4.85 16.53
CA GLU A 65 -2.80 -5.91 15.74
C GLU A 65 -2.89 -5.48 14.27
N ARG A 66 -2.92 -6.45 13.35
CA ARG A 66 -3.01 -6.20 11.90
C ARG A 66 -4.44 -5.85 11.50
N SER A 67 -4.62 -4.73 10.81
CA SER A 67 -5.94 -4.30 10.29
C SER A 67 -6.38 -5.12 9.07
N PHE A 68 -5.43 -5.69 8.31
CA PHE A 68 -5.70 -6.40 7.06
C PHE A 68 -5.62 -7.92 7.16
N GLY A 69 -5.58 -8.47 8.39
CA GLY A 69 -5.61 -9.91 8.64
C GLY A 69 -4.54 -10.67 7.85
N SER A 70 -4.97 -11.63 7.02
CA SER A 70 -4.12 -12.47 6.15
C SER A 70 -4.01 -11.98 4.71
N TRP A 71 -4.45 -10.76 4.38
CA TRP A 71 -4.32 -10.26 3.02
C TRP A 71 -2.87 -9.92 2.71
N GLU A 72 -2.19 -10.79 1.96
CA GLU A 72 -0.80 -10.54 1.56
C GLU A 72 -0.72 -9.28 0.70
N MET A 73 -1.71 -9.07 -0.18
CA MET A 73 -2.00 -7.78 -0.80
C MET A 73 -3.39 -7.81 -1.45
N LYS A 74 -4.38 -7.14 -0.83
CA LYS A 74 -5.69 -6.92 -1.45
C LYS A 74 -5.59 -5.78 -2.46
N PHE A 75 -6.16 -5.98 -3.65
CA PHE A 75 -6.34 -4.91 -4.62
C PHE A 75 -7.76 -4.39 -4.52
N VAL A 76 -7.90 -3.06 -4.50
CA VAL A 76 -9.21 -2.40 -4.54
C VAL A 76 -9.15 -1.37 -5.67
N ALA A 77 -9.96 -1.58 -6.70
CA ALA A 77 -10.19 -0.56 -7.70
C ALA A 77 -10.99 0.57 -7.05
N ILE A 78 -10.57 1.82 -7.28
CA ILE A 78 -11.36 2.97 -6.84
C ILE A 78 -12.57 3.09 -7.77
N GLU A 79 -13.74 2.76 -7.22
CA GLU A 79 -15.01 3.36 -7.63
C GLU A 79 -15.04 4.80 -7.09
N GLU A 80 -15.78 5.70 -7.74
CA GLU A 80 -15.86 7.15 -7.44
C GLU A 80 -15.95 7.50 -5.93
N SER A 81 -16.58 6.63 -5.13
CA SER A 81 -16.77 6.76 -3.67
C SER A 81 -15.49 6.79 -2.82
N MET A 82 -14.39 6.17 -3.27
CA MET A 82 -13.12 6.20 -2.51
C MET A 82 -12.39 7.54 -2.69
N LYS A 83 -12.60 8.23 -3.83
CA LYS A 83 -12.05 9.58 -4.06
C LYS A 83 -12.64 10.57 -3.06
N GLU A 84 -13.96 10.56 -2.90
CA GLU A 84 -14.67 11.36 -1.90
C GLU A 84 -14.22 11.04 -0.47
N LEU A 85 -13.98 9.76 -0.14
CA LEU A 85 -13.46 9.37 1.16
C LEU A 85 -12.05 9.91 1.43
N LEU A 86 -11.19 9.92 0.40
CA LEU A 86 -9.83 10.47 0.53
C LEU A 86 -9.88 12.00 0.66
N GLU A 87 -10.68 12.67 -0.16
CA GLU A 87 -10.86 14.12 -0.12
C GLU A 87 -11.50 14.59 1.20
N SER A 88 -12.53 13.89 1.69
CA SER A 88 -13.20 14.22 2.96
C SER A 88 -12.31 14.04 4.18
N ARG A 89 -11.27 13.19 4.11
CA ARG A 89 -10.24 13.05 5.15
C ARG A 89 -9.06 14.01 5.00
N GLY A 90 -9.17 14.99 4.09
CA GLY A 90 -8.16 16.01 3.87
C GLY A 90 -6.94 15.52 3.08
N TYR A 91 -7.03 14.35 2.45
CA TYR A 91 -5.98 13.85 1.57
C TYR A 91 -6.12 14.47 0.18
N LYS A 92 -5.94 15.79 0.09
CA LYS A 92 -5.80 16.49 -1.19
C LYS A 92 -4.41 16.22 -1.78
N ARG A 93 -4.36 16.16 -3.10
CA ARG A 93 -3.12 16.10 -3.89
C ARG A 93 -2.22 17.29 -3.56
#